data_AF-A0A945FXI1-F1
#
_entry.id   AF-A0A945FXI1-F1
#
_cell.length_a   1.000
_cell.length_b   1.000
_cell.length_c   1.000
_cell.angle_alpha   90.00
_cell.angle_beta   90.00
_cell.angle_gamma   90.00
#
_symmetry.space_group_name_H-M   'P 1'
#
loop_
_entity.id
_entity.type
_entity.pdbx_description
1 polymer ?
#
loop_
_entity_poly.entity_id
_entity_poly.type
_entity_poly.pdbx_seq_one_letter_code
_entity_poly.pdbx_strand_id
1 'polypeptide(L)'
;MPTVTITKKLFEANSNITSTSMYVLANNSANTFSTADYLSEPDPVNPGEFINYRFLFWNILSDIHTSDSASVSNVGTTDFTATAWYIRTGGGSGRSRVRTSAFSIGLNEFLTSTPIASAVPATEWPSSTSKIVYTDNSNVEIDAVNAFGTESYDHWLVLFGIASVSGDDLSADQDASPFTVVFYKEASLGVGPIINPEIIEIYDIFDRYRKYIGDFVSDPAPIDLARVMGNMGDKVKVLSQEDELSQLTKNIQAMDKNELSKTKDGLEAKVNRLRTAIKMVDTSIKGKTR
;
A
#
# COMPACT_ATOMS: atom_id res chain seq x y z
N MET A 1 4.76 9.49 -26.31
CA MET A 1 3.37 9.10 -26.01
C MET A 1 3.46 8.16 -24.82
N PRO A 2 2.76 8.42 -23.72
CA PRO A 2 2.77 7.54 -22.57
C PRO A 2 2.20 6.18 -22.98
N THR A 3 2.70 5.14 -22.34
CA THR A 3 2.19 3.79 -22.45
C THR A 3 1.46 3.42 -21.16
N VAL A 4 0.36 2.69 -21.32
CA VAL A 4 -0.32 2.06 -20.19
C VAL A 4 -0.07 0.57 -20.24
N THR A 5 0.25 0.02 -19.08
CA THR A 5 0.34 -1.42 -18.85
C THR A 5 -0.93 -1.87 -18.15
N ILE A 6 -1.78 -2.66 -18.81
CA ILE A 6 -2.98 -3.25 -18.21
C ILE A 6 -2.62 -4.60 -17.61
N THR A 7 -2.83 -4.71 -16.31
CA THR A 7 -2.60 -5.92 -15.52
C THR A 7 -3.92 -6.44 -14.95
N LYS A 8 -4.08 -7.76 -14.90
CA LYS A 8 -5.23 -8.41 -14.25
C LYS A 8 -4.71 -9.25 -13.09
N LYS A 9 -5.04 -8.86 -11.86
CA LYS A 9 -4.50 -9.48 -10.65
C LYS A 9 -5.56 -10.20 -9.83
N LEU A 10 -5.14 -11.27 -9.18
CA LEU A 10 -5.94 -12.00 -8.22
C LEU A 10 -5.93 -11.27 -6.86
N PHE A 11 -7.13 -11.06 -6.33
CA PHE A 11 -7.41 -10.51 -5.01
C PHE A 11 -6.64 -11.25 -3.92
N GLU A 12 -6.04 -10.50 -2.99
CA GLU A 12 -5.15 -10.94 -1.90
C GLU A 12 -3.86 -11.69 -2.29
N ALA A 13 -3.86 -12.46 -3.37
CA ALA A 13 -2.67 -13.20 -3.81
C ALA A 13 -1.64 -12.32 -4.54
N ASN A 14 -2.06 -11.13 -5.02
CA ASN A 14 -1.26 -10.20 -5.81
C ASN A 14 -0.61 -10.80 -7.07
N SER A 15 -1.02 -12.01 -7.48
CA SER A 15 -0.53 -12.72 -8.66
C SER A 15 -1.30 -12.30 -9.92
N ASN A 16 -0.64 -12.34 -11.07
CA ASN A 16 -1.31 -12.09 -12.34
C ASN A 16 -2.18 -13.30 -12.74
N ILE A 17 -3.39 -13.03 -13.22
CA ILE A 17 -4.31 -14.06 -13.74
C ILE A 17 -3.97 -14.39 -15.20
N THR A 18 -3.77 -13.35 -16.02
CA THR A 18 -3.45 -13.47 -17.45
C THR A 18 -2.18 -12.69 -17.79
N SER A 19 -1.75 -12.80 -19.04
CA SER A 19 -0.73 -11.92 -19.59
C SER A 19 -1.11 -10.45 -19.49
N THR A 20 -0.09 -9.63 -19.27
CA THR A 20 -0.17 -8.17 -19.28
C THR A 20 -0.29 -7.66 -20.71
N SER A 21 -1.11 -6.63 -20.92
CA SER A 21 -1.26 -5.95 -22.21
C SER A 21 -0.70 -4.53 -22.14
N MET A 22 -0.11 -4.03 -23.23
CA MET A 22 0.46 -2.68 -23.30
C MET A 22 -0.18 -1.89 -24.43
N TYR A 23 -0.53 -0.63 -24.15
CA TYR A 23 -1.17 0.27 -25.12
C TYR A 23 -0.45 1.62 -25.15
N VAL A 24 -0.30 2.19 -26.34
CA VAL A 24 0.18 3.56 -26.50
C VAL A 24 -1.04 4.48 -26.43
N LEU A 25 -1.00 5.47 -25.55
CA LEU A 25 -2.11 6.41 -25.38
C LEU A 25 -1.88 7.69 -26.20
N ALA A 26 -2.98 8.24 -26.69
CA ALA A 26 -2.98 9.58 -27.25
C ALA A 26 -2.82 10.61 -26.12
N ASN A 27 -1.87 11.53 -26.27
CA ASN A 27 -1.66 12.62 -25.32
C ASN A 27 -2.94 13.45 -25.16
N ASN A 28 -3.24 13.88 -23.93
CA ASN A 28 -4.32 14.82 -23.60
C ASN A 28 -5.72 14.42 -24.07
N SER A 29 -5.96 13.11 -24.24
CA SER A 29 -7.28 12.56 -24.57
C SER A 29 -7.83 11.76 -23.40
N ALA A 30 -9.16 11.70 -23.28
CA ALA A 30 -9.79 10.74 -22.38
C ALA A 30 -9.51 9.33 -22.90
N ASN A 31 -9.00 8.46 -22.04
CA ASN A 31 -8.75 7.07 -22.38
C ASN A 31 -9.66 6.19 -21.53
N THR A 32 -10.40 5.31 -22.19
CA THR A 32 -11.28 4.34 -21.53
C THR A 32 -10.59 2.99 -21.49
N PHE A 33 -10.46 2.44 -20.30
CA PHE A 33 -9.99 1.10 -20.05
C PHE A 33 -11.20 0.22 -19.78
N SER A 34 -11.25 -0.95 -20.40
CA SER A 34 -12.33 -1.92 -20.20
C SER A 34 -11.74 -3.30 -19.95
N THR A 35 -12.37 -4.06 -19.09
CA THR A 35 -12.08 -5.48 -18.89
C THR A 35 -13.37 -6.29 -18.88
N ALA A 36 -13.26 -7.61 -18.87
CA ALA A 36 -14.42 -8.48 -18.75
C ALA A 36 -14.89 -8.52 -17.28
N ASP A 37 -16.18 -8.40 -17.04
CA ASP A 37 -16.78 -8.57 -15.70
C ASP A 37 -16.48 -9.98 -15.13
N TYR A 38 -16.44 -10.99 -15.99
CA TYR A 38 -16.06 -12.35 -15.64
C TYR A 38 -14.92 -12.86 -16.51
N LEU A 39 -13.99 -13.60 -15.88
CA LEU A 39 -12.93 -14.35 -16.55
C LEU A 39 -13.05 -15.82 -16.21
N SER A 40 -12.62 -16.68 -17.12
CA SER A 40 -12.55 -18.12 -16.91
C SER A 40 -11.22 -18.61 -17.44
N GLU A 41 -10.39 -19.14 -16.56
CA GLU A 41 -9.06 -19.66 -16.91
C GLU A 41 -9.00 -21.16 -16.64
N PRO A 42 -8.29 -21.96 -17.44
CA PRO A 42 -8.08 -23.37 -17.15
C PRO A 42 -7.48 -23.59 -15.74
N ASP A 43 -8.01 -24.55 -14.98
CA ASP A 43 -7.44 -24.89 -13.67
C ASP A 43 -6.11 -25.64 -13.88
N PRO A 44 -4.96 -25.09 -13.43
CA PRO A 44 -3.67 -25.73 -13.61
C PRO A 44 -3.53 -27.04 -12.81
N VAL A 45 -4.39 -27.27 -11.81
CA VAL A 45 -4.38 -28.45 -10.94
C VAL A 45 -5.36 -29.52 -11.43
N ASN A 46 -6.47 -29.13 -12.07
CA ASN A 46 -7.55 -30.02 -12.49
C ASN A 46 -7.79 -29.93 -14.01
N PRO A 47 -7.14 -30.80 -14.82
CA PRO A 47 -7.25 -30.75 -16.27
C PRO A 47 -8.70 -30.88 -16.76
N GLY A 48 -9.15 -29.93 -17.59
CA GLY A 48 -10.51 -29.88 -18.11
C GLY A 48 -11.49 -29.09 -17.25
N GLU A 49 -11.07 -28.62 -16.07
CA GLU A 49 -11.83 -27.70 -15.24
C GLU A 49 -11.37 -26.25 -15.47
N PHE A 50 -12.23 -25.30 -15.08
CA PHE A 50 -11.95 -23.87 -15.19
C PHE A 50 -12.15 -23.18 -13.85
N ILE A 51 -11.25 -22.25 -13.54
CA ILE A 51 -11.37 -21.31 -12.44
C ILE A 51 -12.06 -20.05 -12.96
N ASN A 52 -13.20 -19.73 -12.38
CA ASN A 52 -13.96 -18.52 -12.73
C ASN A 52 -13.58 -17.39 -11.78
N TYR A 53 -13.37 -16.20 -12.34
CA TYR A 53 -13.08 -14.97 -11.61
C TYR A 53 -14.13 -13.90 -11.90
N ARG A 54 -14.35 -13.03 -10.93
CA ARG A 54 -15.24 -11.86 -11.05
C ARG A 54 -14.45 -10.58 -10.79
N PHE A 55 -14.65 -9.59 -11.63
CA PHE A 55 -14.09 -8.27 -11.50
C PHE A 55 -14.56 -7.61 -10.20
N LEU A 56 -13.67 -6.88 -9.55
CA LEU A 56 -13.94 -6.14 -8.32
C LEU A 56 -13.84 -4.64 -8.54
N PHE A 57 -12.64 -4.18 -8.90
CA PHE A 57 -12.34 -2.77 -9.12
C PHE A 57 -11.06 -2.62 -9.95
N TRP A 58 -10.90 -1.44 -10.52
CA TRP A 58 -9.64 -0.95 -11.05
C TRP A 58 -8.91 -0.11 -10.01
N ASN A 59 -7.58 -0.20 -9.99
CA ASN A 59 -6.70 0.84 -9.47
C ASN A 59 -5.95 1.47 -10.64
N ILE A 60 -6.20 2.75 -10.91
CA ILE A 60 -5.58 3.50 -12.02
C ILE A 60 -5.13 4.85 -11.48
N LEU A 61 -3.83 5.15 -11.57
CA LEU A 61 -3.26 6.42 -11.10
C LEU A 61 -3.65 6.77 -9.65
N SER A 62 -3.69 5.78 -8.76
CA SER A 62 -4.09 5.94 -7.35
C SER A 62 -5.56 6.31 -7.14
N ASP A 63 -6.43 5.98 -8.10
CA ASP A 63 -7.87 6.11 -8.00
C ASP A 63 -8.56 4.77 -8.23
N ILE A 64 -9.62 4.52 -7.45
CA ILE A 64 -10.39 3.28 -7.45
C ILE A 64 -11.64 3.45 -8.32
N HIS A 65 -11.86 2.51 -9.24
CA HIS A 65 -13.07 2.48 -10.08
C HIS A 65 -13.76 1.12 -9.99
N THR A 66 -15.06 1.11 -9.70
CA THR A 66 -15.82 -0.13 -9.43
C THR A 66 -16.59 -0.65 -10.64
N SER A 67 -16.59 0.06 -11.77
CA SER A 67 -17.09 -0.46 -13.04
C SER A 67 -15.99 -1.22 -13.76
N ASP A 68 -16.38 -2.27 -14.49
CA ASP A 68 -15.54 -3.01 -15.44
C ASP A 68 -14.98 -2.13 -16.57
N SER A 69 -15.49 -0.90 -16.70
CA SER A 69 -14.93 0.17 -17.52
C SER A 69 -14.57 1.40 -16.67
N ALA A 70 -13.40 1.98 -16.93
CA ALA A 70 -12.91 3.17 -16.26
C ALA A 70 -12.40 4.17 -17.29
N SER A 71 -12.85 5.42 -17.20
CA SER A 71 -12.37 6.50 -18.06
C SER A 71 -11.48 7.43 -17.25
N VAL A 72 -10.26 7.63 -17.74
CA VAL A 72 -9.29 8.53 -17.13
C VAL A 72 -9.03 9.69 -18.08
N SER A 73 -9.33 10.89 -17.60
CA SER A 73 -8.92 12.14 -18.25
C SER A 73 -7.49 12.48 -17.87
N ASN A 74 -6.73 13.06 -18.79
CA ASN A 74 -5.39 13.60 -18.52
C ASN A 74 -4.40 12.54 -17.98
N VAL A 75 -4.33 11.39 -18.65
CA VAL A 75 -3.13 10.56 -18.58
C VAL A 75 -1.95 11.44 -18.98
N GLY A 76 -1.07 11.74 -18.01
CA GLY A 76 0.04 12.68 -18.19
C GLY A 76 1.05 12.21 -19.24
N THR A 77 2.30 12.64 -19.14
CA THR A 77 3.33 12.23 -20.12
C THR A 77 4.09 10.97 -19.71
N THR A 78 3.81 10.42 -18.54
CA THR A 78 4.52 9.29 -17.94
C THR A 78 3.79 7.98 -18.18
N ASP A 79 4.56 6.91 -18.34
CA ASP A 79 4.02 5.55 -18.37
C ASP A 79 3.39 5.20 -17.03
N PHE A 80 2.35 4.37 -17.04
CA PHE A 80 1.69 3.91 -15.81
C PHE A 80 1.08 2.52 -15.96
N THR A 81 0.64 1.96 -14.83
CA THR A 81 -0.07 0.69 -14.78
C THR A 81 -1.53 0.90 -14.39
N ALA A 82 -2.45 0.27 -15.12
CA ALA A 82 -3.83 0.11 -14.73
C ALA A 82 -4.04 -1.35 -14.29
N THR A 83 -4.53 -1.56 -13.07
CA THR A 83 -4.72 -2.91 -12.52
C THR A 83 -6.20 -3.19 -12.31
N ALA A 84 -6.72 -4.19 -13.02
CA ALA A 84 -8.03 -4.76 -12.74
C ALA A 84 -7.87 -5.89 -11.71
N TRP A 85 -8.58 -5.76 -10.59
CA TRP A 85 -8.58 -6.74 -9.51
C TRP A 85 -9.76 -7.69 -9.66
N TYR A 86 -9.48 -8.97 -9.45
CA TYR A 86 -10.44 -10.06 -9.64
C TYR A 86 -10.43 -10.98 -8.44
N ILE A 87 -11.59 -11.47 -8.05
CA ILE A 87 -11.70 -12.53 -7.05
C ILE A 87 -12.09 -13.85 -7.70
N ARG A 88 -11.54 -14.96 -7.20
CA ARG A 88 -12.03 -16.29 -7.56
C ARG A 88 -13.48 -16.45 -7.09
N THR A 89 -14.34 -16.87 -8.00
CA THR A 89 -15.74 -17.21 -7.69
C THR A 89 -15.89 -18.70 -7.42
N GLY A 90 -16.83 -19.03 -6.52
CA GLY A 90 -17.04 -20.39 -6.03
C GLY A 90 -16.35 -20.61 -4.68
N GLY A 91 -17.11 -21.07 -3.69
CA GLY A 91 -16.56 -21.52 -2.42
C GLY A 91 -17.34 -21.08 -1.18
N GLY A 92 -17.74 -22.09 -0.41
CA GLY A 92 -17.96 -22.03 1.03
C GLY A 92 -19.35 -21.65 1.48
N SER A 93 -20.14 -22.65 1.87
CA SER A 93 -21.10 -22.46 2.95
C SER A 93 -20.34 -22.23 4.26
N GLY A 94 -20.75 -21.25 5.04
CA GLY A 94 -20.21 -21.02 6.37
C GLY A 94 -21.10 -20.04 7.11
N ARG A 95 -20.78 -19.81 8.38
CA ARG A 95 -21.49 -18.84 9.22
C ARG A 95 -21.50 -17.46 8.57
N SER A 96 -22.61 -16.75 8.75
CA SER A 96 -22.76 -15.36 8.33
C SER A 96 -21.65 -14.50 8.92
N ARG A 97 -21.00 -13.71 8.07
CA ARG A 97 -19.81 -12.94 8.47
C ARG A 97 -19.46 -11.82 7.51
N VAL A 98 -18.93 -10.73 8.04
CA VAL A 98 -18.20 -9.72 7.26
C VAL A 98 -16.78 -10.22 7.02
N ARG A 99 -16.33 -10.21 5.77
CA ARG A 99 -14.92 -10.42 5.40
C ARG A 99 -14.31 -9.08 5.01
N THR A 100 -13.20 -8.72 5.66
CA THR A 100 -12.54 -7.43 5.46
C THR A 100 -11.13 -7.63 4.92
N SER A 101 -10.73 -6.91 3.88
CA SER A 101 -9.34 -6.85 3.41
C SER A 101 -8.85 -5.41 3.41
N ALA A 102 -7.54 -5.21 3.60
CA ALA A 102 -6.89 -3.92 3.53
C ALA A 102 -6.17 -3.77 2.20
N PHE A 103 -6.35 -2.64 1.51
CA PHE A 103 -5.70 -2.36 0.23
C PHE A 103 -4.95 -1.03 0.28
N SER A 104 -3.68 -1.04 -0.14
CA SER A 104 -2.89 0.16 -0.35
C SER A 104 -3.11 0.67 -1.78
N ILE A 105 -3.68 1.87 -1.91
CA ILE A 105 -3.90 2.51 -3.20
C ILE A 105 -2.55 2.83 -3.86
N GLY A 106 -1.61 3.40 -3.10
CA GLY A 106 -0.31 3.85 -3.61
C GLY A 106 0.58 2.68 -4.02
N LEU A 107 0.65 1.63 -3.20
CA LEU A 107 1.45 0.44 -3.49
C LEU A 107 0.76 -0.51 -4.48
N ASN A 108 -0.54 -0.34 -4.72
CA ASN A 108 -1.37 -1.20 -5.56
C ASN A 108 -1.24 -2.68 -5.17
N GLU A 109 -1.44 -2.95 -3.88
CA GLU A 109 -1.38 -4.28 -3.28
C GLU A 109 -2.27 -4.42 -2.03
N PHE A 110 -2.65 -5.65 -1.74
CA PHE A 110 -3.32 -5.99 -0.48
C PHE A 110 -2.33 -6.04 0.69
N LEU A 111 -2.71 -5.42 1.80
CA LEU A 111 -1.95 -5.45 3.05
C LEU A 111 -2.25 -6.76 3.80
N THR A 112 -1.22 -7.30 4.46
CA THR A 112 -1.30 -8.59 5.14
C THR A 112 -1.99 -8.48 6.51
N SER A 113 -1.85 -7.34 7.20
CA SER A 113 -2.47 -7.07 8.51
C SER A 113 -4.00 -6.97 8.45
N THR A 114 -4.66 -7.14 9.60
CA THR A 114 -6.12 -6.95 9.69
C THR A 114 -6.49 -5.47 9.61
N PRO A 115 -7.47 -5.07 8.78
CA PRO A 115 -7.94 -3.69 8.73
C PRO A 115 -8.77 -3.23 9.91
N ILE A 116 -9.13 -4.13 10.82
CA ILE A 116 -10.13 -3.87 11.87
C ILE A 116 -9.43 -3.34 13.13
N ALA A 117 -9.84 -2.17 13.61
CA ALA A 117 -9.41 -1.61 14.89
C ALA A 117 -10.27 -2.11 16.06
N SER A 118 -11.58 -2.11 15.85
CA SER A 118 -12.60 -2.56 16.81
C SER A 118 -13.79 -3.18 16.10
N ALA A 119 -14.53 -4.01 16.82
CA ALA A 119 -15.84 -4.46 16.39
C ALA A 119 -16.80 -4.47 17.59
N VAL A 120 -18.07 -4.15 17.34
CA VAL A 120 -19.13 -4.17 18.33
C VAL A 120 -20.26 -5.08 17.82
N PRO A 121 -20.67 -6.11 18.58
CA PRO A 121 -20.07 -6.56 19.83
C PRO A 121 -18.73 -7.27 19.62
N ALA A 122 -17.76 -7.01 20.51
CA ALA A 122 -16.41 -7.57 20.41
C ALA A 122 -16.36 -9.11 20.43
N THR A 123 -17.40 -9.77 20.96
CA THR A 123 -17.53 -11.23 20.97
C THR A 123 -17.66 -11.85 19.58
N GLU A 124 -18.08 -11.09 18.58
CA GLU A 124 -18.18 -11.56 17.20
C GLU A 124 -16.86 -11.43 16.42
N TRP A 125 -15.88 -10.72 16.97
CA TRP A 125 -14.54 -10.61 16.41
C TRP A 125 -13.59 -11.57 17.15
N PRO A 126 -13.29 -12.75 16.57
CA PRO A 126 -12.67 -13.85 17.31
C PRO A 126 -11.23 -13.57 17.77
N SER A 127 -10.54 -12.64 17.13
CA SER A 127 -9.22 -12.16 17.57
C SER A 127 -8.93 -10.79 16.98
N SER A 128 -8.07 -10.00 17.64
CA SER A 128 -7.59 -8.70 17.15
C SER A 128 -6.76 -8.76 15.86
N THR A 129 -6.51 -9.96 15.33
CA THR A 129 -5.80 -10.19 14.06
C THR A 129 -6.72 -10.80 12.99
N SER A 130 -7.96 -11.11 13.34
CA SER A 130 -8.93 -11.70 12.42
C SER A 130 -9.37 -10.66 11.39
N LYS A 131 -9.47 -11.09 10.13
CA LYS A 131 -10.07 -10.35 8.99
C LYS A 131 -11.57 -10.64 8.83
N ILE A 132 -12.15 -11.27 9.84
CA ILE A 132 -13.52 -11.78 9.85
C ILE A 132 -14.21 -11.33 11.13
N VAL A 133 -15.41 -10.78 10.99
CA VAL A 133 -16.35 -10.51 12.09
C VAL A 133 -17.63 -11.28 11.80
N TYR A 134 -18.09 -12.09 12.75
CA TYR A 134 -19.30 -12.89 12.58
C TYR A 134 -20.56 -12.05 12.73
N THR A 135 -21.62 -12.40 12.01
CA THR A 135 -22.90 -11.67 12.02
C THR A 135 -24.07 -12.60 12.29
N ASP A 136 -23.83 -13.88 12.58
CA ASP A 136 -24.91 -14.85 12.75
C ASP A 136 -25.70 -14.68 14.05
N ASN A 137 -25.12 -14.04 15.08
CA ASN A 137 -25.80 -13.83 16.36
C ASN A 137 -26.22 -12.38 16.65
N SER A 138 -25.71 -11.41 15.89
CA SER A 138 -25.99 -9.98 16.11
C SER A 138 -25.63 -9.13 14.90
N ASN A 139 -26.19 -7.92 14.85
CA ASN A 139 -25.67 -6.85 14.01
C ASN A 139 -24.27 -6.48 14.49
N VAL A 140 -23.41 -6.09 13.55
CA VAL A 140 -22.05 -5.67 13.87
C VAL A 140 -21.72 -4.29 13.33
N GLU A 141 -20.94 -3.57 14.10
CA GLU A 141 -20.24 -2.34 13.71
C GLU A 141 -18.73 -2.64 13.75
N ILE A 142 -18.01 -2.18 12.75
CA ILE A 142 -16.59 -2.48 12.52
C ILE A 142 -15.88 -1.19 12.19
N ASP A 143 -14.87 -0.85 12.99
CA ASP A 143 -14.08 0.37 12.79
C ASP A 143 -12.78 0.01 12.09
N ALA A 144 -12.37 0.81 11.11
CA ALA A 144 -11.09 0.64 10.45
C ALA A 144 -9.92 1.08 11.35
N VAL A 145 -8.74 0.49 11.13
CA VAL A 145 -7.50 1.09 11.61
C VAL A 145 -7.30 2.42 10.90
N ASN A 146 -6.99 3.49 11.65
CA ASN A 146 -6.85 4.82 11.06
C ASN A 146 -5.67 4.98 10.10
N ALA A 147 -4.64 4.15 10.23
CA ALA A 147 -3.44 4.22 9.39
C ALA A 147 -2.67 2.89 9.32
N PHE A 148 -2.08 2.62 8.15
CA PHE A 148 -1.07 1.58 7.96
C PHE A 148 0.23 2.19 7.48
N GLY A 149 1.27 2.14 8.31
CA GLY A 149 2.55 2.74 7.98
C GLY A 149 2.41 4.26 7.80
N THR A 150 2.65 4.73 6.58
CA THR A 150 2.52 6.15 6.17
C THR A 150 1.17 6.47 5.52
N GLU A 151 0.35 5.46 5.23
CA GLU A 151 -0.96 5.63 4.61
C GLU A 151 -2.06 5.77 5.67
N SER A 152 -3.01 6.65 5.40
CA SER A 152 -4.19 6.87 6.24
C SER A 152 -5.41 6.20 5.63
N TYR A 153 -6.40 5.89 6.47
CA TYR A 153 -7.73 5.46 6.04
C TYR A 153 -8.28 6.42 4.98
N ASP A 154 -8.82 5.87 3.90
CA ASP A 154 -9.49 6.62 2.84
C ASP A 154 -10.99 6.33 2.83
N HIS A 155 -11.39 5.09 2.52
CA HIS A 155 -12.79 4.67 2.56
C HIS A 155 -12.96 3.15 2.64
N TRP A 156 -14.16 2.71 3.04
CA TRP A 156 -14.65 1.35 2.84
C TRP A 156 -15.35 1.19 1.49
N LEU A 157 -15.16 0.04 0.86
CA LEU A 157 -15.92 -0.43 -0.30
C LEU A 157 -16.58 -1.76 0.03
N VAL A 158 -17.90 -1.83 -0.17
CA VAL A 158 -18.67 -3.08 -0.10
C VAL A 158 -18.71 -3.70 -1.50
N LEU A 159 -17.99 -4.80 -1.70
CA LEU A 159 -17.92 -5.50 -2.99
C LEU A 159 -19.12 -6.40 -3.22
N PHE A 160 -19.51 -7.14 -2.19
CA PHE A 160 -20.63 -8.09 -2.23
C PHE A 160 -21.43 -8.03 -0.93
N GLY A 161 -22.68 -8.47 -0.99
CA GLY A 161 -23.58 -8.48 0.16
C GLY A 161 -24.13 -7.09 0.48
N ILE A 162 -24.73 -6.96 1.66
CA ILE A 162 -25.36 -5.74 2.12
C ILE A 162 -24.64 -5.31 3.40
N ALA A 163 -24.14 -4.08 3.39
CA ALA A 163 -23.56 -3.38 4.53
C ALA A 163 -23.68 -1.87 4.28
N SER A 164 -23.65 -1.09 5.35
CA SER A 164 -23.63 0.37 5.30
C SER A 164 -22.27 0.89 5.76
N VAL A 165 -21.81 1.97 5.13
CA VAL A 165 -20.57 2.67 5.50
C VAL A 165 -20.93 4.09 5.92
N SER A 166 -20.40 4.54 7.05
CA SER A 166 -20.55 5.90 7.54
C SER A 166 -19.23 6.37 8.16
N GLY A 167 -18.46 7.18 7.43
CA GLY A 167 -17.10 7.52 7.86
C GLY A 167 -16.22 6.27 7.84
N ASP A 168 -15.46 6.05 8.91
CA ASP A 168 -14.61 4.89 9.17
C ASP A 168 -15.38 3.65 9.68
N ASP A 169 -16.67 3.80 9.96
CA ASP A 169 -17.52 2.73 10.48
C ASP A 169 -18.18 1.94 9.34
N LEU A 170 -18.08 0.62 9.44
CA LEU A 170 -18.78 -0.34 8.59
C LEU A 170 -19.81 -1.10 9.45
N SER A 171 -21.08 -1.05 9.08
CA SER A 171 -22.14 -1.78 9.77
C SER A 171 -22.74 -2.86 8.88
N ALA A 172 -23.01 -4.03 9.46
CA ALA A 172 -23.71 -5.12 8.80
C ALA A 172 -24.78 -5.70 9.72
N ASP A 173 -25.97 -5.94 9.16
CA ASP A 173 -27.07 -6.55 9.89
C ASP A 173 -26.77 -8.02 10.23
N GLN A 174 -27.49 -8.54 11.23
CA GLN A 174 -27.49 -9.95 11.54
C GLN A 174 -27.76 -10.78 10.28
N ASP A 175 -27.05 -11.91 10.15
CA ASP A 175 -27.08 -12.83 9.01
C ASP A 175 -26.54 -12.28 7.68
N ALA A 176 -26.08 -11.01 7.64
CA ALA A 176 -25.43 -10.47 6.45
C ALA A 176 -24.05 -11.09 6.22
N SER A 177 -23.67 -11.33 4.96
CA SER A 177 -22.34 -11.85 4.62
C SER A 177 -21.59 -10.98 3.61
N PRO A 178 -21.35 -9.69 3.92
CA PRO A 178 -20.69 -8.80 2.99
C PRO A 178 -19.19 -9.11 2.86
N PHE A 179 -18.66 -8.84 1.66
CA PHE A 179 -17.22 -8.76 1.43
C PHE A 179 -16.88 -7.29 1.27
N THR A 180 -16.03 -6.77 2.15
CA THR A 180 -15.57 -5.39 2.13
C THR A 180 -14.05 -5.27 1.99
N VAL A 181 -13.62 -4.14 1.42
CA VAL A 181 -12.23 -3.72 1.36
C VAL A 181 -12.14 -2.33 1.95
N VAL A 182 -11.20 -2.10 2.86
CA VAL A 182 -10.82 -0.73 3.24
C VAL A 182 -9.59 -0.34 2.43
N PHE A 183 -9.67 0.87 1.91
CA PHE A 183 -8.61 1.50 1.15
C PHE A 183 -7.81 2.45 2.02
N TYR A 184 -6.50 2.40 1.84
CA TYR A 184 -5.53 3.29 2.46
C TYR A 184 -4.80 4.05 1.35
N LYS A 185 -4.55 5.33 1.59
CA LYS A 185 -3.81 6.20 0.67
C LYS A 185 -2.79 7.00 1.45
N GLU A 186 -1.67 7.32 0.83
CA GLU A 186 -0.75 8.30 1.40
C GLU A 186 -1.52 9.56 1.76
N ALA A 187 -1.31 10.06 2.98
CA ALA A 187 -1.94 11.29 3.41
C ALA A 187 -1.59 12.38 2.40
N SER A 188 -2.58 12.83 1.62
CA SER A 188 -2.39 13.99 0.77
C SER A 188 -2.18 15.14 1.74
N LEU A 189 -0.92 15.54 1.97
CA LEU A 189 -0.61 16.80 2.59
C LEU A 189 -1.35 17.81 1.71
N GLY A 190 -2.42 18.44 2.22
CA GLY A 190 -3.39 19.23 1.45
C GLY A 190 -2.85 20.48 0.74
N VAL A 191 -1.57 20.47 0.37
CA VAL A 191 -0.88 21.38 -0.51
C VAL A 191 -0.99 20.80 -1.92
N GLY A 192 -1.70 21.50 -2.82
CA GLY A 192 -1.75 21.18 -4.25
C GLY A 192 -0.33 21.04 -4.87
N PRO A 193 -0.23 20.51 -6.09
CA PRO A 193 0.97 19.88 -6.60
C PRO A 193 2.08 20.90 -6.86
N ILE A 194 3.00 21.03 -5.89
CA ILE A 194 4.42 21.24 -6.18
C ILE A 194 5.18 20.24 -5.31
N ILE A 195 4.88 18.94 -5.50
CA ILE A 195 5.78 17.91 -4.99
C ILE A 195 6.88 17.81 -6.04
N ASN A 196 8.06 18.32 -5.70
CA ASN A 196 9.25 18.09 -6.51
C ASN A 196 9.46 16.56 -6.58
N PRO A 197 9.43 15.94 -7.77
CA PRO A 197 9.60 14.49 -7.91
C PRO A 197 10.90 13.97 -7.28
N GLU A 198 11.92 14.82 -7.11
CA GLU A 198 13.15 14.49 -6.37
C GLU A 198 12.90 14.17 -4.89
N ILE A 199 11.86 14.74 -4.27
CA ILE A 199 11.51 14.50 -2.87
C ILE A 199 10.87 13.12 -2.72
N ILE A 200 9.99 12.72 -3.65
CA ILE A 200 9.37 11.38 -3.67
C ILE A 200 10.46 10.32 -3.84
N GLU A 201 11.39 10.53 -4.77
CA GLU A 201 12.51 9.61 -4.99
C GLU A 201 13.38 9.45 -3.74
N ILE A 202 13.60 10.52 -2.97
CA ILE A 202 14.34 10.46 -1.70
C ILE A 202 13.59 9.65 -0.65
N TYR A 203 12.26 9.80 -0.52
CA TYR A 203 11.46 9.03 0.43
C TYR A 203 11.41 7.54 0.06
N ASP A 204 11.19 7.21 -1.22
CA ASP A 204 11.22 5.83 -1.73
C ASP A 204 12.57 5.14 -1.53
N ILE A 205 13.66 5.88 -1.72
CA ILE A 205 15.01 5.39 -1.46
C ILE A 205 15.18 5.13 0.04
N PHE A 206 14.72 6.05 0.89
CA PHE A 206 14.84 5.91 2.34
C PHE A 206 14.05 4.72 2.88
N ASP A 207 12.83 4.50 2.39
CA ASP A 207 11.97 3.40 2.86
C ASP A 207 12.47 2.03 2.38
N ARG A 208 13.02 1.96 1.14
CA ARG A 208 13.77 0.78 0.68
C ARG A 208 14.98 0.46 1.56
N TYR A 209 15.75 1.48 1.95
CA TYR A 209 16.89 1.29 2.85
C TYR A 209 16.46 0.88 4.25
N ARG A 210 15.35 1.42 4.77
CA ARG A 210 14.77 1.04 6.06
C ARG A 210 14.40 -0.44 6.09
N LYS A 211 13.71 -0.93 5.05
CA LYS A 211 13.36 -2.34 4.90
C LYS A 211 14.61 -3.23 4.83
N TYR A 212 15.60 -2.83 4.02
CA TYR A 212 16.87 -3.56 3.89
C TYR A 212 17.64 -3.67 5.22
N ILE A 213 17.68 -2.58 6.01
CA ILE A 213 18.34 -2.59 7.33
C ILE A 213 17.54 -3.43 8.32
N GLY A 214 16.22 -3.35 8.32
CA GLY A 214 15.35 -4.19 9.16
C GLY A 214 15.57 -5.68 8.91
N ASP A 215 15.66 -6.07 7.63
CA ASP A 215 15.95 -7.44 7.22
C ASP A 215 17.37 -7.87 7.66
N PHE A 216 18.35 -6.97 7.59
CA PHE A 216 19.74 -7.24 8.01
C PHE A 216 19.90 -7.40 9.54
N VAL A 217 19.11 -6.68 10.33
CA VAL A 217 19.10 -6.78 11.79
C VAL A 217 18.41 -8.07 12.27
N SER A 218 17.56 -8.66 11.43
CA SER A 218 16.77 -9.85 11.77
C SER A 218 17.54 -11.18 11.72
N ASP A 219 18.72 -11.22 11.10
CA ASP A 219 19.60 -12.41 11.06
C ASP A 219 21.11 -12.07 11.08
N PRO A 220 21.69 -11.71 12.23
CA PRO A 220 23.11 -11.44 12.32
C PRO A 220 23.88 -12.69 12.79
N ALA A 221 24.83 -13.16 11.98
CA ALA A 221 25.84 -14.08 12.46
C ALA A 221 26.59 -13.47 13.66
N PRO A 222 26.92 -14.23 14.72
CA PRO A 222 27.36 -13.67 16.02
C PRO A 222 28.62 -12.79 15.97
N ILE A 223 29.47 -12.96 14.95
CA ILE A 223 30.74 -12.23 14.79
C ILE A 223 30.54 -10.83 14.17
N ASP A 224 29.46 -10.62 13.42
CA ASP A 224 29.19 -9.32 12.78
C ASP A 224 28.54 -8.33 13.75
N LEU A 225 27.73 -8.82 14.71
CA LEU A 225 27.01 -7.95 15.65
C LEU A 225 27.94 -7.17 16.59
N ALA A 226 28.96 -7.80 17.16
CA ALA A 226 29.91 -7.13 18.05
C ALA A 226 30.75 -6.06 17.33
N ARG A 227 31.05 -6.29 16.04
CA ARG A 227 31.86 -5.39 15.21
C ARG A 227 31.04 -4.24 14.63
N VAL A 228 29.78 -4.49 14.33
CA VAL A 228 28.79 -3.47 13.95
C VAL A 228 28.47 -2.58 15.14
N MET A 229 28.24 -3.14 16.34
CA MET A 229 27.99 -2.36 17.56
C MET A 229 29.20 -1.50 17.98
N GLY A 230 30.43 -1.99 17.83
CA GLY A 230 31.64 -1.19 18.09
C GLY A 230 31.83 0.01 17.16
N ASN A 231 31.34 -0.07 15.91
CA ASN A 231 31.36 1.02 14.93
C ASN A 231 30.07 1.86 14.92
N MET A 232 29.06 1.48 15.71
CA MET A 232 27.76 2.16 15.78
C MET A 232 27.63 3.10 16.98
N GLY A 233 28.57 3.14 17.93
CA GLY A 233 28.54 4.10 19.04
C GLY A 233 28.40 5.57 18.58
N ASP A 234 29.06 5.93 17.47
CA ASP A 234 28.92 7.25 16.83
C ASP A 234 27.75 7.33 15.83
N LYS A 235 27.21 6.19 15.37
CA LYS A 235 26.12 6.10 14.36
C LYS A 235 24.72 6.01 14.97
N VAL A 236 24.58 5.52 16.20
CA VAL A 236 23.31 5.50 16.96
C VAL A 236 22.86 6.93 17.28
N LYS A 237 23.79 7.88 17.34
CA LYS A 237 23.50 9.33 17.40
C LYS A 237 22.72 9.85 16.18
N VAL A 238 22.72 9.13 15.05
CA VAL A 238 21.93 9.44 13.85
C VAL A 238 20.52 8.83 13.96
N LEU A 239 20.37 7.70 14.66
CA LEU A 239 19.06 7.06 14.91
C LEU A 239 18.28 7.75 16.04
N SER A 240 18.97 8.36 17.02
CA SER A 240 18.31 9.25 18.00
C SER A 240 17.79 10.57 17.39
N GLN A 241 17.89 10.75 16.07
CA GLN A 241 17.35 11.90 15.32
C GLN A 241 16.05 11.54 14.57
N GLU A 242 15.49 10.34 14.76
CA GLU A 242 14.14 10.00 14.30
C GLU A 242 13.08 10.97 14.88
N ASP A 243 13.28 11.38 16.15
CA ASP A 243 12.47 12.43 16.79
C ASP A 243 12.68 13.80 16.13
N GLU A 244 13.90 14.13 15.68
CA GLU A 244 14.16 15.41 15.02
C GLU A 244 13.43 15.51 13.67
N LEU A 245 13.42 14.44 12.86
CA LEU A 245 12.74 14.43 11.56
C LEU A 245 11.22 14.44 11.73
N SER A 246 10.69 13.67 12.68
CA SER A 246 9.26 13.66 12.97
C SER A 246 8.77 15.00 13.52
N GLN A 247 9.55 15.64 14.41
CA GLN A 247 9.29 17.00 14.88
C GLN A 247 9.45 18.04 13.77
N LEU A 248 10.43 17.87 12.87
CA LEU A 248 10.62 18.76 11.72
C LEU A 248 9.39 18.73 10.81
N THR A 249 8.87 17.55 10.49
CA THR A 249 7.66 17.39 9.68
C THR A 249 6.45 18.08 10.31
N LYS A 250 6.29 17.99 11.64
CA LYS A 250 5.23 18.70 12.37
C LYS A 250 5.42 20.23 12.35
N ASN A 251 6.66 20.72 12.36
CA ASN A 251 6.97 22.14 12.46
C ASN A 251 7.08 22.85 11.10
N ILE A 252 7.25 22.12 9.99
CA ILE A 252 7.37 22.69 8.63
C ILE A 252 6.19 23.60 8.27
N GLN A 253 4.98 23.29 8.74
CA GLN A 253 3.79 24.11 8.47
C GLN A 253 3.79 25.46 9.21
N ALA A 254 4.59 25.58 10.28
CA ALA A 254 4.70 26.78 11.08
C ALA A 254 5.93 27.64 10.73
N MET A 255 6.81 27.16 9.84
CA MET A 255 8.04 27.86 9.45
C MET A 255 7.78 28.94 8.41
N ASP A 256 8.46 30.07 8.54
CA ASP A 256 8.48 31.08 7.48
C ASP A 256 9.39 30.66 6.31
N LYS A 257 9.33 31.42 5.21
CA LYS A 257 10.10 31.13 3.98
C LYS A 257 11.63 31.09 4.21
N ASN A 258 12.16 31.94 5.08
CA ASN A 258 13.58 31.99 5.37
C ASN A 258 14.01 30.80 6.24
N GLU A 259 13.16 30.40 7.19
CA GLU A 259 13.36 29.21 8.04
C GLU A 259 13.30 27.93 7.22
N LEU A 260 12.36 27.82 6.27
CA LEU A 260 12.28 26.71 5.33
C LEU A 260 13.53 26.61 4.46
N SER A 261 14.04 27.73 3.94
CA SER A 261 15.26 27.74 3.13
C SER A 261 16.48 27.25 3.92
N LYS A 262 16.65 27.73 5.16
CA LYS A 262 17.76 27.29 6.03
C LYS A 262 17.63 25.81 6.41
N THR A 263 16.41 25.36 6.68
CA THR A 263 16.12 23.95 6.98
C THR A 263 16.47 23.07 5.78
N LYS A 264 16.08 23.48 4.56
CA LYS A 264 16.44 22.80 3.32
C LYS A 264 17.96 22.68 3.16
N ASP A 265 18.70 23.78 3.26
CA ASP A 265 20.16 23.78 3.12
C ASP A 265 20.83 22.87 4.16
N GLY A 266 20.30 22.86 5.40
CA GLY A 266 20.75 21.98 6.47
C GLY A 266 20.50 20.50 6.17
N LEU A 267 19.33 20.16 5.62
CA LEU A 267 19.01 18.79 5.20
C LEU A 267 19.87 18.33 4.03
N GLU A 268 20.10 19.18 3.02
CA GLU A 268 20.98 18.87 1.89
C GLU A 268 22.42 18.60 2.36
N ALA A 269 22.92 19.40 3.31
CA ALA A 269 24.22 19.16 3.91
C ALA A 269 24.28 17.82 4.67
N LYS A 270 23.21 17.45 5.41
CA LYS A 270 23.12 16.14 6.09
C LYS A 270 23.12 14.99 5.08
N VAL A 271 22.32 15.07 4.01
CA VAL A 271 22.26 14.05 2.94
C VAL A 271 23.62 13.87 2.27
N ASN A 272 24.32 14.96 1.97
CA ASN A 272 25.65 14.89 1.37
C ASN A 272 26.70 14.23 2.29
N ARG A 273 26.62 14.45 3.60
CA ARG A 273 27.46 13.74 4.58
C ARG A 273 27.15 12.24 4.60
N LEU A 274 25.87 11.86 4.58
CA LEU A 274 25.45 10.46 4.53
C LEU A 274 25.92 9.77 3.24
N ARG A 275 25.76 10.41 2.07
CA ARG A 275 26.29 9.90 0.79
C ARG A 275 27.81 9.69 0.84
N THR A 276 28.53 10.60 1.48
CA THR A 276 29.98 10.47 1.67
C THR A 276 30.32 9.28 2.57
N ALA A 277 29.61 9.13 3.68
CA ALA A 277 29.79 7.99 4.58
C ALA A 277 29.52 6.64 3.89
N ILE A 278 28.47 6.57 3.05
CA ILE A 278 28.16 5.37 2.25
C ILE A 278 29.34 5.03 1.32
N LYS A 279 29.86 6.01 0.57
CA LYS A 279 31.03 5.80 -0.29
C LYS A 279 32.25 5.27 0.47
N MET A 280 32.48 5.74 1.70
CA MET A 280 33.57 5.26 2.54
C MET A 280 33.36 3.79 2.97
N VAL A 281 32.13 3.40 3.28
CA VAL A 281 31.77 2.01 3.59
C VAL A 281 32.00 1.12 2.38
N ASP A 282 31.50 1.50 1.20
CA ASP A 282 31.67 0.74 -0.05
C ASP A 282 33.16 0.53 -0.39
N THR A 283 33.96 1.58 -0.21
CA THR A 283 35.41 1.52 -0.42
C THR A 283 36.08 0.54 0.56
N SER A 284 35.65 0.54 1.82
CA SER A 284 36.17 -0.35 2.86
C SER A 284 35.78 -1.82 2.63
N ILE A 285 34.61 -2.07 2.01
CA ILE A 285 34.17 -3.41 1.63
C ILE A 285 35.01 -3.94 0.46
N LYS A 286 35.18 -3.13 -0.60
CA LYS A 286 35.97 -3.50 -1.79
C LYS A 286 37.46 -3.73 -1.48
N GLY A 287 38.01 -3.01 -0.50
CA GLY A 287 39.41 -3.19 -0.07
C GLY A 287 39.68 -4.50 0.67
N LYS A 288 38.65 -5.20 1.18
CA LYS A 288 38.79 -6.45 1.94
C LYS A 288 38.59 -7.72 1.10
N THR A 289 38.24 -7.58 -0.17
CA THR A 289 38.01 -8.70 -1.11
C THR A 289 39.27 -9.08 -1.90
N ARG A 290 40.44 -8.63 -1.44
CA ARG A 290 41.78 -9.04 -1.89
C ARG A 290 42.48 -9.77 -0.77
#